data_AF-A0A3D0II12-F1
#
_entry.id   AF-A0A3D0II12-F1
#
_cell.length_a   1.000
_cell.length_b   1.000
_cell.length_c   1.000
_cell.angle_alpha   90.00
_cell.angle_beta   90.00
_cell.angle_gamma   90.00
#
_symmetry.space_group_name_H-M   'P 1'
#
loop_
_entity.id
_entity.type
_entity.pdbx_description
1 polymer ?
#
loop_
_entity_poly.entity_id
_entity_poly.type
_entity_poly.pdbx_seq_one_letter_code
_entity_poly.pdbx_strand_id
1 'polypeptide(L)'
;MITIYLEDDELKVSGSIDLGYIGVFEDEEIEILDSLEEIREWDIVKENLDPDCTDDELIAFLNKYFNDFAERISKNIENINGTFLLHTFTDMDSCESDFMMIDDLFIEENLRYGNEEDIAEIYNPVRDGLNSLSPYLEAPNDGSVPKDHLESLLRSYYPMFNFDCFLGNIEPETIGLDDGEMNFQCSDDFDCAILCGAYAVINGEDLSFSDWHNF
;
A
#
# COMPACT_ATOMS: atom_id res chain seq x y z
N MET A 1 -5.14 3.56 15.74
CA MET A 1 -6.02 4.72 16.02
C MET A 1 -5.11 5.90 16.18
N ILE A 2 -5.41 6.99 15.47
CA ILE A 2 -4.60 8.20 15.48
C ILE A 2 -5.29 9.32 16.25
N THR A 3 -4.50 10.28 16.72
CA THR A 3 -4.96 11.56 17.26
C THR A 3 -4.29 12.69 16.51
N ILE A 4 -5.08 13.53 15.86
CA ILE A 4 -4.65 14.77 15.22
C ILE A 4 -4.85 15.91 16.23
N TYR A 5 -3.85 16.77 16.41
CA TYR A 5 -3.91 17.88 17.35
C TYR A 5 -3.06 19.07 16.86
N LEU A 6 -3.34 20.26 17.39
CA LEU A 6 -2.58 21.47 17.09
C LEU A 6 -1.48 21.67 18.13
N GLU A 7 -0.24 21.83 17.67
CA GLU A 7 0.91 22.20 18.49
C GLU A 7 1.72 23.26 17.75
N ASP A 8 1.99 24.40 18.40
CA ASP A 8 2.77 25.52 17.83
C ASP A 8 2.26 25.99 16.44
N ASP A 9 0.93 26.06 16.27
CA ASP A 9 0.22 26.40 15.03
C ASP A 9 0.39 25.40 13.86
N GLU A 10 0.96 24.21 14.13
CA GLU A 10 1.09 23.10 13.19
C GLU A 10 0.22 21.91 13.60
N LEU A 11 -0.38 21.22 12.63
CA LEU A 11 -1.04 19.95 12.90
C LEU A 11 0.01 18.86 13.11
N LYS A 12 -0.18 18.08 14.17
CA LYS A 12 0.62 16.91 14.50
C LYS A 12 -0.28 15.69 14.63
N VAL A 13 0.30 14.53 14.38
CA VAL A 13 -0.36 13.24 14.51
C VAL A 13 0.39 12.41 15.55
N SER A 14 -0.35 11.55 16.26
CA SER A 14 0.20 10.53 17.16
C SER A 14 -0.67 9.28 17.09
N GLY A 15 -0.11 8.13 17.43
CA GLY A 15 -0.78 6.83 17.34
C GLY A 15 -0.32 6.04 16.13
N SER A 16 -1.21 5.20 15.59
CA SER A 16 -0.82 4.29 14.49
C SER A 16 -1.91 3.96 13.49
N ILE A 17 -1.48 3.64 12.27
CA ILE A 17 -2.28 3.12 11.15
C ILE A 17 -1.63 1.81 10.68
N ASP A 18 -2.42 0.75 10.59
CA ASP A 18 -1.99 -0.58 10.11
C ASP A 18 -2.52 -0.80 8.69
N LEU A 19 -1.61 -0.91 7.72
CA LEU A 19 -1.88 -1.18 6.32
C LEU A 19 -1.56 -2.63 5.92
N GLY A 20 -1.47 -3.55 6.89
CA GLY A 20 -1.26 -4.97 6.66
C GLY A 20 0.17 -5.26 6.22
N TYR A 21 0.33 -5.86 5.03
CA TYR A 21 1.65 -6.20 4.50
C TYR A 21 2.52 -4.99 4.17
N ILE A 22 1.92 -3.82 3.93
CA ILE A 22 2.65 -2.57 3.70
C ILE A 22 3.37 -2.11 4.97
N GLY A 23 2.82 -2.44 6.14
CA GLY A 23 3.41 -2.11 7.44
C GLY A 23 2.46 -1.38 8.39
N VAL A 24 2.98 -1.10 9.58
CA VAL A 24 2.33 -0.28 10.61
C VAL A 24 3.09 1.03 10.69
N PHE A 25 2.39 2.14 10.46
CA PHE A 25 2.93 3.49 10.54
C PHE A 25 2.62 4.06 11.92
N GLU A 26 3.62 4.64 12.58
CA GLU A 26 3.54 5.16 13.94
C GLU A 26 4.00 6.62 14.02
N ASP A 27 3.26 7.42 14.78
CA ASP A 27 3.63 8.78 15.20
C ASP A 27 4.19 9.67 14.08
N GLU A 28 5.52 9.85 14.03
CA GLU A 28 6.22 10.73 13.09
C GLU A 28 6.21 10.23 11.64
N GLU A 29 5.86 8.97 11.41
CA GLU A 29 5.67 8.40 10.08
C GLU A 29 4.32 8.84 9.47
N ILE A 30 3.41 9.44 10.25
CA ILE A 30 2.09 9.87 9.81
C ILE A 30 2.06 11.40 9.67
N GLU A 31 1.89 11.88 8.45
CA GLU A 31 2.05 13.29 8.12
C GLU A 31 0.77 13.93 7.56
N ILE A 32 0.59 15.23 7.87
CA ILE A 32 -0.34 16.12 7.18
C ILE A 32 0.53 17.27 6.67
N LEU A 33 0.70 17.37 5.35
CA LEU A 33 1.64 18.34 4.76
C LEU A 33 1.01 19.73 4.57
N ASP A 34 -0.30 19.78 4.42
CA ASP A 34 -1.04 21.02 4.21
C ASP A 34 -1.20 21.83 5.50
N SER A 35 -1.19 23.14 5.36
CA SER A 35 -1.52 24.07 6.44
C SER A 35 -3.01 24.04 6.79
N LEU A 36 -3.39 24.56 7.96
CA LEU A 36 -4.81 24.69 8.34
C LEU A 36 -5.65 25.46 7.32
N GLU A 37 -5.06 26.47 6.65
CA GLU A 37 -5.75 27.25 5.62
C GLU A 37 -6.00 26.42 4.36
N GLU A 38 -5.03 25.59 3.95
CA GLU A 38 -5.15 24.68 2.80
C GLU A 38 -6.14 23.55 3.09
N ILE A 39 -6.10 22.96 4.29
CA ILE A 39 -7.02 21.90 4.71
C ILE A 39 -8.48 22.39 4.74
N ARG A 40 -8.71 23.67 5.06
CA ARG A 40 -10.07 24.27 4.97
C ARG A 40 -10.60 24.28 3.55
N GLU A 41 -9.71 24.25 2.57
CA GLU A 41 -10.05 24.23 1.17
C GLU A 41 -10.24 22.80 0.62
N TRP A 42 -9.94 21.76 1.39
CA TRP A 42 -10.24 20.37 1.04
C TRP A 42 -11.73 20.16 0.78
N ASP A 43 -12.04 19.39 -0.26
CA ASP A 43 -13.39 19.04 -0.66
C ASP A 43 -14.11 18.29 0.47
N ILE A 44 -13.44 17.32 1.13
CA ILE A 44 -14.07 16.60 2.25
C ILE A 44 -14.43 17.52 3.43
N VAL A 45 -13.68 18.60 3.62
CA VAL A 45 -13.93 19.57 4.69
C VAL A 45 -15.08 20.47 4.29
N LYS A 46 -15.05 21.06 3.09
CA LYS A 46 -16.10 21.94 2.57
C LYS A 46 -17.47 21.27 2.47
N GLU A 47 -17.50 19.97 2.21
CA GLU A 47 -18.75 19.22 2.12
C GLU A 47 -19.37 18.93 3.50
N ASN A 48 -18.58 18.96 4.58
CA ASN A 48 -19.00 18.52 5.90
C ASN A 48 -19.00 19.61 6.97
N LEU A 49 -18.25 20.69 6.81
CA LEU A 49 -18.10 21.78 7.77
C LEU A 49 -18.48 23.14 7.16
N ASP A 50 -18.84 24.08 8.03
CA ASP A 50 -19.07 25.48 7.64
C ASP A 50 -17.72 26.15 7.32
N PRO A 51 -17.64 27.05 6.31
CA PRO A 51 -16.42 27.80 6.02
C PRO A 51 -15.85 28.58 7.21
N ASP A 52 -16.70 28.99 8.16
CA ASP A 52 -16.30 29.71 9.36
C ASP A 52 -16.03 28.75 10.57
N CYS A 53 -15.83 27.45 10.33
CA CYS A 53 -15.56 26.48 11.39
C CYS A 53 -14.28 26.79 12.18
N THR A 54 -14.32 26.47 13.47
CA THR A 54 -13.17 26.64 14.37
C THR A 54 -12.09 25.59 14.11
N ASP A 55 -10.86 25.85 14.58
CA ASP A 55 -9.77 24.86 14.55
C ASP A 55 -10.16 23.57 15.29
N ASP A 56 -10.84 23.69 16.44
CA ASP A 56 -11.32 22.54 17.23
C ASP A 56 -12.33 21.69 16.45
N GLU A 57 -13.26 22.32 15.71
CA GLU A 57 -14.24 21.61 14.88
C GLU A 57 -13.58 20.89 13.71
N LEU A 58 -12.60 21.55 13.05
CA LEU A 58 -11.82 20.93 11.99
C LEU A 58 -11.04 19.72 12.52
N ILE A 59 -10.28 19.90 13.61
CA ILE A 59 -9.48 18.82 14.20
C ILE A 59 -10.37 17.65 14.62
N ALA A 60 -11.53 17.91 15.23
CA ALA A 60 -12.48 16.85 15.60
C ALA A 60 -13.02 16.11 14.37
N PHE A 61 -13.29 16.81 13.28
CA PHE A 61 -13.69 16.21 12.01
C PHE A 61 -12.58 15.34 11.43
N LEU A 62 -11.36 15.85 11.28
CA LEU A 62 -10.23 15.10 10.72
C LEU A 62 -9.91 13.85 11.54
N ASN A 63 -9.91 13.96 12.87
CA ASN A 63 -9.75 12.82 13.76
C ASN A 63 -10.79 11.74 13.47
N LYS A 64 -12.07 12.11 13.35
CA LYS A 64 -13.12 11.15 13.05
C LYS A 64 -12.95 10.56 11.64
N TYR A 65 -12.71 11.41 10.64
CA TYR A 65 -12.61 11.03 9.24
C TYR A 65 -11.52 9.98 9.03
N PHE A 66 -10.28 10.28 9.43
CA PHE A 66 -9.15 9.37 9.20
C PHE A 66 -9.16 8.13 10.09
N ASN A 67 -9.75 8.19 11.29
CA ASN A 67 -9.97 6.97 12.08
C ASN A 67 -11.06 6.07 11.47
N ASP A 68 -12.14 6.64 10.93
CA ASP A 68 -13.16 5.87 10.20
C ASP A 68 -12.55 5.25 8.93
N PHE A 69 -11.67 5.98 8.24
CA PHE A 69 -10.91 5.49 7.08
C PHE A 69 -9.99 4.32 7.49
N ALA A 70 -9.13 4.49 8.50
CA ALA A 70 -8.26 3.42 8.99
C ALA A 70 -9.04 2.18 9.46
N GLU A 71 -10.23 2.35 10.06
CA GLU A 71 -11.10 1.24 10.42
C GLU A 71 -11.63 0.48 9.19
N ARG A 72 -11.96 1.20 8.11
CA ARG A 72 -12.39 0.58 6.83
C ARG A 72 -11.26 -0.19 6.15
N ILE A 73 -10.04 0.32 6.20
CA ILE A 73 -8.84 -0.40 5.74
C ILE A 73 -8.68 -1.69 6.54
N SER A 74 -8.67 -1.59 7.87
CA SER A 74 -8.53 -2.75 8.76
C SER A 74 -9.59 -3.83 8.51
N LYS A 75 -10.84 -3.43 8.26
CA LYS A 75 -11.94 -4.36 7.91
C LYS A 75 -11.75 -5.07 6.57
N ASN A 76 -10.97 -4.49 5.66
CA ASN A 76 -10.76 -4.99 4.30
C ASN A 76 -9.29 -5.33 4.01
N ILE A 77 -8.51 -5.61 5.06
CA ILE A 77 -7.05 -5.72 4.95
C ILE A 77 -6.60 -6.80 3.97
N GLU A 78 -7.35 -7.89 3.82
CA GLU A 78 -7.05 -8.94 2.83
C GLU A 78 -7.11 -8.43 1.39
N ASN A 79 -8.03 -7.49 1.09
CA ASN A 79 -8.12 -6.89 -0.25
C ASN A 79 -6.99 -5.89 -0.49
N ILE A 80 -6.63 -5.11 0.53
CA ILE A 80 -5.50 -4.18 0.50
C ILE A 80 -4.20 -4.96 0.23
N ASN A 81 -3.96 -6.02 1.02
CA ASN A 81 -2.81 -6.91 0.85
C ASN A 81 -2.78 -7.56 -0.55
N GLY A 82 -3.93 -8.04 -1.03
CA GLY A 82 -4.03 -8.65 -2.35
C GLY A 82 -3.68 -7.68 -3.48
N THR A 83 -4.18 -6.44 -3.42
CA THR A 83 -3.89 -5.39 -4.42
C THR A 83 -2.44 -4.93 -4.35
N PHE A 84 -1.90 -4.69 -3.15
CA PHE A 84 -0.50 -4.34 -2.94
C PHE A 84 0.46 -5.38 -3.53
N LEU A 85 0.23 -6.66 -3.21
CA LEU A 85 1.02 -7.75 -3.77
C LEU A 85 0.89 -7.82 -5.29
N LEU A 86 -0.32 -7.64 -5.83
CA LEU A 86 -0.50 -7.68 -7.28
C LEU A 86 0.26 -6.56 -7.99
N HIS A 87 0.26 -5.33 -7.46
CA HIS A 87 1.08 -4.24 -7.99
C HIS A 87 2.57 -4.60 -7.92
N THR A 88 3.05 -5.00 -6.74
CA THR A 88 4.45 -5.40 -6.50
C THR A 88 4.95 -6.43 -7.51
N PHE A 89 4.20 -7.53 -7.70
CA PHE A 89 4.59 -8.61 -8.60
C PHE A 89 4.39 -8.27 -10.08
N THR A 90 3.51 -7.33 -10.39
CA THR A 90 3.36 -6.77 -11.75
C THR A 90 4.57 -5.93 -12.12
N ASP A 91 5.04 -5.09 -11.21
CA ASP A 91 6.26 -4.30 -11.38
C ASP A 91 7.50 -5.19 -11.44
N MET A 92 7.60 -6.19 -10.56
CA MET A 92 8.69 -7.16 -10.56
C MET A 92 8.82 -7.87 -11.93
N ASP A 93 7.71 -8.31 -12.55
CA ASP A 93 7.73 -8.88 -13.91
C ASP A 93 8.07 -7.83 -14.97
N SER A 94 7.53 -6.62 -14.86
CA SER A 94 7.74 -5.54 -15.83
C SER A 94 9.19 -5.04 -15.87
N CYS A 95 9.85 -5.05 -14.73
CA CYS A 95 11.26 -4.68 -14.57
C CYS A 95 12.23 -5.86 -14.77
N GLU A 96 11.71 -7.07 -15.02
CA GLU A 96 12.49 -8.31 -15.12
C GLU A 96 13.41 -8.51 -13.90
N SER A 97 12.88 -8.21 -12.69
CA SER A 97 13.68 -8.26 -11.46
C SER A 97 14.20 -9.67 -11.20
N ASP A 98 15.51 -9.75 -10.90
CA ASP A 98 16.23 -11.01 -10.73
C ASP A 98 16.28 -11.41 -9.25
N PHE A 99 15.10 -11.59 -8.63
CA PHE A 99 14.99 -11.98 -7.23
C PHE A 99 15.74 -13.28 -6.90
N MET A 100 16.04 -14.11 -7.92
CA MET A 100 16.81 -15.35 -7.78
C MET A 100 18.27 -15.10 -7.38
N MET A 101 18.78 -13.88 -7.57
CA MET A 101 20.12 -13.46 -7.17
C MET A 101 20.18 -12.95 -5.72
N ILE A 102 19.03 -12.87 -5.04
CA ILE A 102 18.92 -12.42 -3.65
C ILE A 102 18.74 -13.69 -2.80
N ASP A 103 19.81 -14.08 -2.10
CA ASP A 103 19.90 -15.36 -1.39
C ASP A 103 18.70 -15.65 -0.47
N ASP A 104 18.19 -14.64 0.24
CA ASP A 104 17.08 -14.81 1.17
C ASP A 104 15.70 -14.86 0.50
N LEU A 105 15.58 -14.30 -0.72
CA LEU A 105 14.35 -14.31 -1.51
C LEU A 105 14.23 -15.52 -2.42
N PHE A 106 15.31 -16.29 -2.63
CA PHE A 106 15.32 -17.43 -3.53
C PHE A 106 15.26 -18.77 -2.81
N ILE A 107 14.20 -19.54 -3.07
CA ILE A 107 14.05 -20.92 -2.59
C ILE A 107 14.48 -21.88 -3.70
N GLU A 108 15.78 -22.22 -3.71
CA GLU A 108 16.38 -23.12 -4.71
C GLU A 108 15.66 -24.48 -4.80
N GLU A 109 15.19 -25.03 -3.68
CA GLU A 109 14.49 -26.33 -3.66
C GLU A 109 13.20 -26.35 -4.50
N ASN A 110 12.60 -25.18 -4.72
CA ASN A 110 11.39 -25.04 -5.53
C ASN A 110 11.68 -24.79 -7.01
N LEU A 111 12.96 -24.69 -7.40
CA LEU A 111 13.39 -24.62 -8.79
C LEU A 111 13.10 -25.96 -9.48
N ARG A 112 12.10 -25.96 -10.36
CA ARG A 112 11.62 -27.20 -10.99
C ARG A 112 12.49 -27.67 -12.15
N TYR A 113 13.29 -26.81 -12.78
CA TYR A 113 14.13 -27.13 -13.95
C TYR A 113 15.38 -26.22 -13.99
N GLY A 114 16.49 -26.73 -14.54
CA GLY A 114 17.85 -26.30 -14.20
C GLY A 114 18.71 -25.77 -15.35
N ASN A 115 18.14 -25.24 -16.44
CA ASN A 115 18.90 -24.48 -17.44
C ASN A 115 18.21 -23.13 -17.79
N GLU A 116 18.96 -22.16 -18.33
CA GLU A 116 18.46 -20.81 -18.65
C GLU A 116 17.32 -20.77 -19.68
N GLU A 117 17.27 -21.71 -20.64
CA GLU A 117 16.15 -21.81 -21.60
C GLU A 117 14.86 -22.26 -20.90
N ASP A 118 14.96 -23.07 -19.84
CA ASP A 118 13.82 -23.49 -19.01
C ASP A 118 13.24 -22.30 -18.21
N ILE A 119 14.04 -21.29 -17.88
CA ILE A 119 13.61 -20.12 -17.09
C ILE A 119 12.62 -19.24 -17.88
N ALA A 120 12.89 -18.96 -19.15
CA ALA A 120 11.97 -18.18 -19.99
C ALA A 120 10.62 -18.91 -20.23
N GLU A 121 10.64 -20.25 -20.30
CA GLU A 121 9.40 -21.05 -20.35
C GLU A 121 8.63 -21.04 -19.02
N ILE A 122 9.30 -20.87 -17.88
CA ILE A 122 8.67 -20.74 -16.56
C ILE A 122 7.88 -19.43 -16.42
N TYR A 123 8.41 -18.31 -16.92
CA TYR A 123 7.79 -17.00 -16.71
C TYR A 123 6.72 -16.62 -17.74
N ASN A 124 6.69 -17.23 -18.94
CA ASN A 124 5.65 -16.94 -19.93
C ASN A 124 4.21 -17.21 -19.40
N PRO A 125 3.91 -18.38 -18.79
CA PRO A 125 2.60 -18.63 -18.19
C PRO A 125 2.29 -17.71 -17.00
N VAL A 126 3.32 -17.28 -16.27
CA VAL A 126 3.19 -16.34 -15.14
C VAL A 126 2.77 -14.97 -15.65
N ARG A 127 3.40 -14.47 -16.71
CA ARG A 127 3.06 -13.19 -17.34
C ARG A 127 1.62 -13.17 -17.86
N ASP A 128 1.18 -14.24 -18.53
CA ASP A 128 -0.22 -14.39 -18.94
C ASP A 128 -1.17 -14.42 -17.73
N GLY A 129 -0.76 -15.10 -16.65
CA GLY A 129 -1.45 -15.12 -15.37
C GLY A 129 -1.61 -13.74 -14.76
N LEU A 130 -0.53 -12.97 -14.64
CA LEU A 130 -0.54 -11.59 -14.12
C LEU A 130 -1.39 -10.66 -15.00
N ASN A 131 -1.25 -10.74 -16.32
CA ASN A 131 -2.07 -9.97 -17.26
C ASN A 131 -3.57 -10.21 -17.05
N SER A 132 -3.97 -11.46 -16.75
CA SER A 132 -5.37 -11.81 -16.46
C SER A 132 -5.89 -11.22 -15.15
N LEU A 133 -4.99 -10.86 -14.23
CA LEU A 133 -5.31 -10.24 -12.94
C LEU A 133 -5.28 -8.72 -12.99
N SER A 134 -4.78 -8.09 -14.06
CA SER A 134 -4.73 -6.63 -14.20
C SER A 134 -6.03 -5.87 -13.89
N PRO A 135 -7.25 -6.40 -14.12
CA PRO A 135 -8.47 -5.70 -13.71
C PRO A 135 -8.62 -5.49 -12.20
N TYR A 136 -7.86 -6.22 -11.37
CA TYR A 136 -7.88 -6.06 -9.91
C TYR A 136 -7.00 -4.91 -9.42
N LEU A 137 -6.02 -4.44 -10.20
CA LEU A 137 -5.08 -3.38 -9.80
C LEU A 137 -5.79 -2.08 -9.42
N GLU A 138 -6.80 -1.71 -10.19
CA GLU A 138 -7.60 -0.48 -10.04
C GLU A 138 -9.00 -0.77 -9.44
N ALA A 139 -9.28 -2.01 -9.03
CA ALA A 139 -10.59 -2.37 -8.50
C ALA A 139 -10.73 -1.91 -7.04
N PRO A 140 -11.94 -1.57 -6.56
CA PRO A 140 -12.21 -1.20 -5.17
C PRO A 140 -11.66 -2.22 -4.16
N ASN A 141 -11.13 -1.74 -3.04
CA ASN A 141 -10.69 -2.59 -1.92
C ASN A 141 -11.70 -2.64 -0.76
N ASP A 142 -12.83 -1.97 -0.86
CA ASP A 142 -13.90 -1.88 0.17
C ASP A 142 -14.70 -3.18 0.44
N GLY A 143 -14.34 -4.29 -0.21
CA GLY A 143 -15.04 -5.57 -0.08
C GLY A 143 -16.05 -5.86 -1.20
N SER A 144 -16.30 -4.90 -2.10
CA SER A 144 -17.19 -5.11 -3.26
C SER A 144 -16.60 -6.06 -4.31
N VAL A 145 -15.27 -6.13 -4.41
CA VAL A 145 -14.52 -7.05 -5.26
C VAL A 145 -13.59 -7.89 -4.38
N PRO A 146 -13.87 -9.19 -4.16
CA PRO A 146 -13.03 -10.05 -3.33
C PRO A 146 -11.64 -10.28 -3.93
N LYS A 147 -10.60 -10.14 -3.11
CA LYS A 147 -9.18 -10.29 -3.50
C LYS A 147 -8.35 -11.17 -2.55
N ASP A 148 -9.00 -11.81 -1.59
CA ASP A 148 -8.44 -12.79 -0.64
C ASP A 148 -7.65 -13.94 -1.29
N HIS A 149 -8.01 -14.29 -2.52
CA HIS A 149 -7.36 -15.35 -3.31
C HIS A 149 -6.07 -14.93 -4.02
N LEU A 150 -5.77 -13.62 -4.13
CA LEU A 150 -4.66 -13.11 -4.94
C LEU A 150 -3.31 -13.59 -4.43
N GLU A 151 -3.07 -13.54 -3.11
CA GLU A 151 -1.82 -14.02 -2.53
C GLU A 151 -1.55 -15.49 -2.87
N SER A 152 -2.57 -16.36 -2.73
CA SER A 152 -2.42 -17.78 -3.06
C SER A 152 -2.10 -18.01 -4.54
N LEU A 153 -2.65 -17.18 -5.44
CA LEU A 153 -2.33 -17.27 -6.87
C LEU A 153 -0.90 -16.80 -7.14
N LEU A 154 -0.48 -15.67 -6.59
CA LEU A 154 0.87 -15.14 -6.75
C LEU A 154 1.92 -16.11 -6.22
N ARG A 155 1.70 -16.72 -5.05
CA ARG A 155 2.56 -17.81 -4.53
C ARG A 155 2.65 -19.01 -5.46
N SER A 156 1.58 -19.31 -6.20
CA SER A 156 1.57 -20.40 -7.18
C SER A 156 2.31 -20.04 -8.47
N TYR A 157 2.34 -18.75 -8.84
CA TYR A 157 3.08 -18.24 -9.98
C TYR A 157 4.58 -18.14 -9.69
N TYR A 158 4.94 -17.78 -8.46
CA TYR A 158 6.32 -17.60 -8.02
C TYR A 158 6.70 -18.57 -6.88
N PRO A 159 6.70 -19.90 -7.11
CA PRO A 159 6.99 -20.87 -6.05
C PRO A 159 8.42 -20.78 -5.49
N MET A 160 9.34 -20.17 -6.25
CA MET A 160 10.73 -19.96 -5.83
C MET A 160 10.93 -18.67 -5.04
N PHE A 161 9.95 -17.76 -5.05
CA PHE A 161 10.04 -16.52 -4.31
C PHE A 161 9.68 -16.77 -2.85
N ASN A 162 10.54 -16.35 -1.94
CA ASN A 162 10.32 -16.49 -0.51
C ASN A 162 9.41 -15.37 0.01
N PHE A 163 8.10 -15.52 -0.23
CA PHE A 163 7.08 -14.54 0.18
C PHE A 163 7.16 -14.19 1.67
N ASP A 164 7.35 -15.17 2.54
CA ASP A 164 7.34 -14.92 3.98
C ASP A 164 8.57 -14.12 4.42
N CYS A 165 9.71 -14.33 3.77
CA CYS A 165 10.90 -13.51 3.97
C CYS A 165 10.70 -12.10 3.42
N PHE A 166 10.17 -11.97 2.19
CA PHE A 166 9.87 -10.67 1.61
C PHE A 166 8.94 -9.84 2.50
N LEU A 167 7.77 -10.41 2.88
CA LEU A 167 6.78 -9.74 3.71
C LEU A 167 7.31 -9.37 5.10
N GLY A 168 8.26 -10.14 5.64
CA GLY A 168 8.89 -9.87 6.93
C GLY A 168 9.97 -8.77 6.89
N ASN A 169 10.34 -8.29 5.69
CA ASN A 169 11.39 -7.30 5.46
C ASN A 169 10.87 -6.09 4.67
N ILE A 170 9.56 -5.86 4.65
CA ILE A 170 8.97 -4.60 4.16
C ILE A 170 9.09 -3.57 5.28
N GLU A 171 9.66 -2.42 4.96
CA GLU A 171 9.85 -1.29 5.85
C GLU A 171 8.87 -0.17 5.47
N PRO A 172 7.87 0.15 6.32
CA PRO A 172 7.07 1.36 6.13
C PRO A 172 7.97 2.59 6.28
N GLU A 173 7.76 3.60 5.43
CA GLU A 173 8.53 4.84 5.49
C GLU A 173 7.67 5.99 6.00
N THR A 174 6.61 6.32 5.26
CA THR A 174 5.69 7.41 5.62
C THR A 174 4.28 7.13 5.12
N ILE A 175 3.29 7.73 5.77
CA ILE A 175 1.91 7.81 5.30
C ILE A 175 1.40 9.25 5.41
N GLY A 176 0.98 9.83 4.29
CA GLY A 176 0.35 11.14 4.22
C GLY A 176 -1.17 11.05 4.33
N LEU A 177 -1.76 11.96 5.11
CA LEU A 177 -3.21 12.16 5.20
C LEU A 177 -3.59 13.39 4.38
N ASP A 178 -4.47 13.22 3.39
CA ASP A 178 -4.81 14.27 2.40
C ASP A 178 -6.34 14.36 2.18
N ASP A 179 -6.77 15.26 1.30
CA ASP A 179 -8.17 15.53 0.94
C ASP A 179 -8.90 14.30 0.40
N GLY A 180 -9.46 13.54 1.33
CA GLY A 180 -10.19 12.33 1.03
C GLY A 180 -9.33 11.11 0.72
N GLU A 181 -8.02 11.18 0.95
CA GLU A 181 -7.07 10.14 0.52
C GLU A 181 -6.01 9.88 1.60
N MET A 182 -5.37 8.71 1.52
CA MET A 182 -4.14 8.41 2.25
C MET A 182 -3.09 7.95 1.25
N ASN A 183 -1.89 8.50 1.29
CA ASN A 183 -0.77 8.03 0.48
C ASN A 183 0.26 7.34 1.37
N PHE A 184 0.84 6.22 0.92
CA PHE A 184 1.87 5.52 1.68
C PHE A 184 3.14 5.36 0.86
N GLN A 185 4.26 5.24 1.55
CA GLN A 185 5.54 4.86 0.99
C GLN A 185 6.17 3.72 1.82
N CYS A 186 6.75 2.73 1.14
CA CYS A 186 7.47 1.62 1.77
C CYS A 186 8.62 1.11 0.88
N SER A 187 9.60 0.46 1.49
CA SER A 187 10.72 -0.19 0.80
C SER A 187 10.93 -1.61 1.33
N ASP A 188 11.84 -2.37 0.71
CA ASP A 188 12.34 -3.61 1.27
C ASP A 188 13.77 -3.51 1.79
N ASP A 189 14.11 -4.35 2.79
CA ASP A 189 15.45 -4.48 3.36
C ASP A 189 16.38 -5.40 2.52
N PHE A 190 16.16 -5.48 1.20
CA PHE A 190 17.03 -6.16 0.24
C PHE A 190 17.73 -5.16 -0.69
N ASP A 191 18.19 -4.04 -0.14
CA ASP A 191 18.76 -2.90 -0.89
C ASP A 191 17.77 -2.34 -1.93
N CYS A 192 16.47 -2.30 -1.59
CA CYS A 192 15.39 -1.81 -2.45
C CYS A 192 15.25 -2.60 -3.77
N ALA A 193 15.49 -3.92 -3.74
CA ALA A 193 15.55 -4.71 -4.96
C ALA A 193 14.17 -5.10 -5.54
N ILE A 194 13.12 -5.07 -4.72
CA ILE A 194 11.73 -5.37 -5.10
C ILE A 194 10.83 -4.14 -4.93
N LEU A 195 10.97 -3.42 -3.82
CA LEU A 195 10.29 -2.20 -3.41
C LEU A 195 11.33 -1.13 -3.11
N CYS A 196 11.28 -0.05 -3.87
CA CYS A 196 12.21 1.07 -3.80
C CYS A 196 11.41 2.37 -3.72
N GLY A 197 11.12 2.81 -2.49
CA GLY A 197 10.20 3.92 -2.25
C GLY A 197 8.86 3.69 -2.94
N ALA A 198 8.34 2.46 -2.84
CA ALA A 198 7.09 2.08 -3.45
C ALA A 198 5.97 2.92 -2.84
N TYR A 199 5.26 3.65 -3.70
CA TYR A 199 4.28 4.66 -3.34
C TYR A 199 2.94 4.34 -3.97
N ALA A 200 1.85 4.57 -3.22
CA ALA A 200 0.52 4.59 -3.80
C ALA A 200 -0.43 5.47 -2.99
N VAL A 201 -1.50 5.91 -3.66
CA VAL A 201 -2.62 6.62 -3.06
C VAL A 201 -3.78 5.65 -2.85
N ILE A 202 -4.34 5.64 -1.64
CA ILE A 202 -5.56 4.92 -1.27
C ILE A 202 -6.70 5.93 -1.26
N ASN A 203 -7.69 5.73 -2.12
CA ASN A 203 -8.84 6.62 -2.20
C ASN A 203 -9.84 6.37 -1.06
N GLY A 204 -10.34 7.44 -0.44
CA GLY A 204 -11.27 7.36 0.70
C GLY A 204 -12.69 6.92 0.34
N GLU A 205 -13.12 6.89 -0.92
CA GLU A 205 -14.46 6.44 -1.28
C GLU A 205 -14.58 4.92 -1.27
N ASP A 206 -13.66 4.21 -1.92
CA ASP A 206 -13.76 2.76 -2.17
C ASP A 206 -12.46 1.97 -1.90
N LEU A 207 -11.47 2.66 -1.32
CA LEU A 207 -10.14 2.11 -0.95
C LEU A 207 -9.31 1.63 -2.16
N SER A 208 -9.69 1.97 -3.39
CA SER A 208 -8.87 1.66 -4.57
C SER A 208 -7.48 2.28 -4.46
N PHE A 209 -6.50 1.58 -5.04
CA PHE A 209 -5.15 2.13 -5.18
C PHE A 209 -5.09 2.94 -6.47
N SER A 210 -4.38 4.05 -6.45
CA SER A 210 -4.03 4.82 -7.62
C SER A 210 -2.61 5.39 -7.50
N ASP A 211 -2.10 5.93 -8.60
CA ASP A 211 -0.78 6.56 -8.66
C ASP A 211 0.35 5.68 -8.10
N TRP A 212 0.31 4.38 -8.43
CA TRP A 212 1.33 3.42 -8.01
C TRP A 212 2.67 3.74 -8.69
N HIS A 213 3.73 3.85 -7.90
CA HIS A 213 5.12 3.99 -8.36
C HIS A 213 6.04 3.08 -7.56
N ASN A 214 7.08 2.57 -8.21
CA ASN A 214 8.15 1.79 -7.59
C ASN A 214 9.43 2.04 -8.41
N PHE A 215 10.48 2.62 -7.79
CA PHE A 215 11.55 3.32 -8.52
C PHE A 215 12.82 2.52 -8.82
#